data_AF-A0A839W279-F1
#
_entry.id   AF-A0A839W279-F1
#
_cell.length_a   1.000
_cell.length_b   1.000
_cell.length_c   1.000
_cell.angle_alpha   90.00
_cell.angle_beta   90.00
_cell.angle_gamma   90.00
#
_symmetry.space_group_name_H-M   'P 1'
#
loop_
_entity.id
_entity.type
_entity.pdbx_description
1 polymer ?
#
loop_
_entity_poly.entity_id
_entity_poly.type
_entity_poly.pdbx_seq_one_letter_code
_entity_poly.pdbx_strand_id
1 'polypeptide(L)'
;MGVELTAERRLLSEKEFEQVRRSHYPELEGLPPDETLTLARWLRGERDRARDIIASRRRGRRGKASGTGQQSADASERGLSAKKQVYARALKRVNGRLERFRAERRREIIQANLQDALKRRKDAEPQHPSPGRTPRKGMRPIPSGRRTVETDPREIGRVSQFVKDAQARRDS
;
A
#
# COMPACT_ATOMS: atom_id res chain seq x y z
N MET A 1 -12.47 3.66 -12.09
CA MET A 1 -12.62 3.36 -13.52
C MET A 1 -11.37 2.70 -14.07
N GLY A 2 -11.32 1.36 -14.06
CA GLY A 2 -10.30 0.57 -14.77
C GLY A 2 -10.40 0.81 -16.28
N VAL A 3 -9.29 0.66 -17.01
CA VAL A 3 -9.34 0.58 -18.47
C VAL A 3 -9.23 -0.91 -18.72
N GLU A 4 -10.20 -1.47 -19.43
CA GLU A 4 -10.22 -2.89 -19.79
C GLU A 4 -8.94 -3.24 -20.58
N LEU A 5 -8.41 -4.45 -20.39
CA LEU A 5 -7.25 -4.97 -21.12
C LEU A 5 -7.37 -4.75 -22.65
N THR A 6 -8.59 -4.89 -23.17
CA THR A 6 -8.92 -4.67 -24.58
C THR A 6 -8.73 -3.21 -25.02
N ALA A 7 -9.03 -2.26 -24.15
CA ALA A 7 -8.81 -0.83 -24.40
C ALA A 7 -7.32 -0.45 -24.27
N GLU A 8 -6.57 -1.09 -23.38
CA GLU A 8 -5.11 -0.93 -23.31
C GLU A 8 -4.43 -1.43 -24.60
N ARG A 9 -4.85 -2.57 -25.15
CA ARG A 9 -4.33 -3.14 -26.41
C ARG A 9 -4.51 -2.22 -27.61
N ARG A 10 -5.61 -1.47 -27.68
CA ARG A 10 -5.87 -0.51 -28.77
C ARG A 10 -5.01 0.74 -28.69
N LEU A 11 -4.52 1.08 -27.50
CA LEU A 11 -3.74 2.29 -27.25
C LEU A 11 -2.24 2.08 -27.39
N LEU A 12 -1.76 0.87 -27.11
CA LEU A 12 -0.33 0.51 -27.08
C LEU A 12 0.10 -0.21 -28.35
N SER A 13 1.39 -0.13 -28.68
CA SER A 13 1.99 -1.04 -29.64
C SER A 13 2.09 -2.46 -29.05
N GLU A 14 2.22 -3.48 -29.89
CA GLU A 14 2.28 -4.88 -29.44
C GLU A 14 3.39 -5.11 -28.39
N LYS A 15 4.58 -4.54 -28.61
CA LYS A 15 5.71 -4.65 -27.68
C LYS A 15 5.45 -3.96 -26.34
N GLU A 16 4.82 -2.78 -26.36
CA GLU A 16 4.44 -2.05 -25.15
C GLU A 16 3.33 -2.81 -24.40
N PHE A 17 2.37 -3.37 -25.14
CA PHE A 17 1.26 -4.12 -24.58
C PHE A 17 1.74 -5.39 -23.87
N GLU A 18 2.66 -6.17 -24.45
CA GLU A 18 3.20 -7.36 -23.78
C GLU A 18 3.82 -7.05 -22.41
N GLN A 19 4.53 -5.93 -22.28
CA GLN A 19 5.07 -5.53 -20.98
C GLN A 19 3.99 -5.06 -20.01
N VAL A 20 2.95 -4.37 -20.50
CA VAL A 20 1.82 -3.95 -19.67
C VAL A 20 0.96 -5.15 -19.27
N ARG A 21 0.84 -6.18 -20.12
CA ARG A 21 0.13 -7.44 -19.84
C ARG A 21 0.69 -8.13 -18.60
N ARG A 22 2.01 -8.16 -18.45
CA ARG A 22 2.72 -8.67 -17.24
C ARG A 22 2.34 -7.94 -15.94
N SER A 23 1.81 -6.72 -16.02
CA SER A 23 1.34 -5.97 -14.85
C SER A 23 -0.07 -6.33 -14.39
N HIS A 24 -0.78 -7.18 -15.14
CA HIS A 24 -2.11 -7.65 -14.80
C HIS A 24 -2.06 -9.00 -14.10
N TYR A 25 -3.15 -9.32 -13.40
CA TYR A 25 -3.41 -10.65 -12.89
C TYR A 25 -3.72 -11.61 -14.06
N PRO A 26 -3.26 -12.88 -14.05
CA PRO A 26 -2.51 -13.56 -12.99
C PRO A 26 -0.98 -13.41 -13.09
N GLU A 27 -0.44 -12.92 -14.21
CA GLU A 27 1.01 -12.90 -14.46
C GLU A 27 1.81 -12.15 -13.39
N LEU A 28 1.28 -11.02 -12.91
CA LEU A 28 1.94 -10.24 -11.86
C LEU A 28 2.16 -11.03 -10.56
N GLU A 29 1.32 -12.02 -10.28
CA GLU A 29 1.44 -12.85 -9.08
C GLU A 29 2.57 -13.88 -9.21
N GLY A 30 2.83 -14.38 -10.41
CA GLY A 30 3.92 -15.31 -10.70
C GLY A 30 5.32 -14.67 -10.80
N LEU A 31 5.40 -13.34 -10.89
CA LEU A 31 6.68 -12.65 -11.07
C LEU A 31 7.52 -12.63 -9.78
N PRO A 32 8.84 -12.93 -9.87
CA PRO A 32 9.74 -12.78 -8.74
C PRO A 32 9.98 -11.30 -8.40
N PRO A 33 10.49 -10.99 -7.19
CA PRO A 33 10.71 -9.62 -6.74
C PRO A 33 11.59 -8.78 -7.66
N ASP A 34 12.66 -9.36 -8.20
CA ASP A 34 13.63 -8.66 -9.06
C ASP A 34 13.07 -8.32 -10.44
N GLU A 35 12.29 -9.24 -11.03
CA GLU A 35 11.58 -8.97 -12.28
C GLU A 35 10.46 -7.95 -12.07
N THR A 36 9.75 -8.03 -10.94
CA THR A 36 8.73 -7.04 -10.57
C THR A 36 9.35 -5.64 -10.45
N LEU A 37 10.55 -5.53 -9.88
CA LEU A 37 11.30 -4.28 -9.78
C LEU A 37 11.72 -3.76 -11.17
N THR A 38 12.21 -4.66 -12.03
CA THR A 38 12.62 -4.35 -13.40
C THR A 38 11.43 -3.84 -14.22
N LEU A 39 10.27 -4.50 -14.12
CA LEU A 39 9.03 -4.06 -14.74
C LEU A 39 8.60 -2.68 -14.22
N ALA A 40 8.70 -2.43 -12.90
CA ALA A 40 8.39 -1.13 -12.31
C ALA A 40 9.31 -0.02 -12.85
N ARG A 41 10.61 -0.29 -13.04
CA ARG A 41 11.57 0.67 -13.62
C ARG A 41 11.22 1.00 -15.06
N TRP A 42 10.93 -0.03 -15.87
CA TRP A 42 10.52 0.16 -17.26
C TRP A 42 9.23 0.99 -17.36
N LEU A 43 8.19 0.64 -16.60
CA LEU A 43 6.92 1.37 -16.57
C LEU A 43 7.07 2.83 -16.13
N ARG A 44 7.96 3.08 -15.16
CA ARG A 44 8.29 4.45 -14.73
C ARG A 44 8.95 5.22 -15.87
N GLY A 45 9.93 4.62 -16.54
CA GLY A 45 10.61 5.20 -17.70
C GLY A 45 9.65 5.57 -18.84
N GLU A 46 8.76 4.66 -19.24
CA GLU A 46 7.79 4.93 -20.32
C GLU A 46 6.76 6.00 -19.94
N ARG A 47 6.26 5.96 -18.70
CA ARG A 47 5.36 7.00 -18.17
C ARG A 47 6.05 8.36 -18.17
N ASP A 48 7.33 8.40 -17.79
CA ASP A 48 8.09 9.64 -17.67
C ASP A 48 8.43 10.20 -19.05
N ARG A 49 8.85 9.35 -19.99
CA ARG A 49 9.01 9.70 -21.40
C ARG A 49 7.71 10.28 -21.99
N ALA A 50 6.57 9.64 -21.76
CA ALA A 50 5.28 10.14 -22.24
C ALA A 50 4.94 11.51 -21.63
N ARG A 51 5.23 11.72 -20.33
CA ARG A 51 5.05 13.03 -19.67
C ARG A 51 5.93 14.09 -20.31
N ASP A 52 7.19 13.79 -20.58
CA ASP A 52 8.16 14.76 -21.10
C ASP A 52 7.83 15.17 -22.53
N ILE A 53 7.39 14.23 -23.36
CA ILE A 53 6.89 14.53 -24.71
C ILE A 53 5.64 15.43 -24.64
N ILE A 54 4.67 15.14 -23.76
CA ILE A 54 3.49 16.00 -23.56
C ILE A 54 3.93 17.41 -23.12
N ALA A 55 4.84 17.51 -22.15
CA ALA A 55 5.33 18.79 -21.64
C ALA A 55 6.08 19.58 -22.72
N SER A 56 6.93 18.92 -23.52
CA SER A 56 7.65 19.50 -24.65
C SER A 56 6.68 20.07 -25.69
N ARG A 57 5.67 19.28 -26.10
CA ARG A 57 4.63 19.73 -27.05
C ARG A 57 3.84 20.93 -26.53
N ARG A 58 3.47 20.92 -25.24
CA ARG A 58 2.79 22.06 -24.61
C ARG A 58 3.66 23.32 -24.56
N ARG A 59 4.97 23.18 -24.31
CA ARG A 59 5.92 24.31 -24.36
C ARG A 59 6.11 24.83 -25.78
N GLY A 60 6.20 23.95 -26.78
CA GLY A 60 6.26 24.30 -28.19
C GLY A 60 5.03 25.07 -28.66
N ARG A 61 3.82 24.61 -28.32
CA ARG A 61 2.56 25.35 -28.60
C ARG A 61 2.51 26.73 -27.94
N ARG A 62 3.21 26.91 -26.81
CA ARG A 62 3.33 28.20 -26.12
C ARG A 62 4.45 29.08 -26.66
N GLY A 63 5.15 28.67 -27.74
CA GLY A 63 6.27 29.40 -28.32
C GLY A 63 7.53 29.42 -27.46
N LYS A 64 7.59 28.61 -26.38
CA LYS A 64 8.71 28.57 -25.42
C LYS A 64 9.72 27.45 -25.72
N ALA A 65 9.68 26.85 -26.90
CA ALA A 65 10.64 25.81 -27.30
C ALA A 65 11.78 26.44 -28.10
N SER A 66 12.99 26.44 -27.52
CA SER A 66 14.22 26.86 -28.19
C SER A 66 14.68 25.79 -29.18
N GLY A 67 14.55 26.07 -30.48
CA GLY A 67 15.34 25.43 -31.55
C GLY A 67 15.13 23.93 -31.81
N THR A 68 14.76 23.61 -33.05
CA THR A 68 14.74 22.27 -33.70
C THR A 68 13.49 21.44 -33.46
N GLY A 69 12.72 21.24 -34.55
CA GLY A 69 11.68 20.22 -34.65
C GLY A 69 10.24 20.70 -34.47
N GLN A 70 9.82 21.73 -35.21
CA GLN A 70 8.40 21.92 -35.53
C GLN A 70 7.93 20.81 -36.48
N GLN A 71 7.85 19.56 -36.02
CA GLN A 71 7.28 18.48 -36.83
C GLN A 71 6.33 17.61 -36.02
N SER A 72 5.10 17.52 -36.53
CA SER A 72 3.91 16.78 -36.09
C SER A 72 3.13 17.33 -34.88
N ALA A 73 2.44 18.46 -35.10
CA ALA A 73 1.46 19.01 -34.15
C ALA A 73 0.17 18.17 -34.01
N ASP A 74 -0.04 17.14 -34.84
CA ASP A 74 -1.32 16.41 -34.92
C ASP A 74 -1.32 14.97 -34.40
N ALA A 75 -0.16 14.41 -34.01
CA ALA A 75 -0.15 13.12 -33.31
C ALA A 75 -0.82 13.28 -31.93
N SER A 76 -2.10 12.89 -31.82
CA SER A 76 -3.01 13.37 -30.77
C SER A 76 -2.41 13.33 -29.35
N GLU A 77 -2.31 14.50 -28.71
CA GLU A 77 -1.94 14.62 -27.29
C GLU A 77 -2.84 13.76 -26.39
N ARG A 78 -4.10 13.55 -26.83
CA ARG A 78 -5.06 12.63 -26.22
C ARG A 78 -4.55 11.20 -26.18
N GLY A 79 -4.06 10.65 -27.30
CA GLY A 79 -3.54 9.29 -27.37
C GLY A 79 -2.31 9.10 -26.48
N LEU A 80 -1.38 10.05 -26.49
CA LEU A 80 -0.19 10.01 -25.62
C LEU A 80 -0.56 10.15 -24.12
N SER A 81 -1.56 10.97 -23.81
CA SER A 81 -2.08 11.10 -22.44
C SER A 81 -2.76 9.81 -21.98
N ALA A 82 -3.49 9.14 -22.87
CA ALA A 82 -4.09 7.83 -22.60
C ALA A 82 -3.01 6.77 -22.35
N LYS A 83 -1.96 6.68 -23.20
CA LYS A 83 -0.80 5.80 -22.97
C LYS A 83 -0.15 6.05 -21.60
N LYS A 84 0.09 7.32 -21.25
CA LYS A 84 0.63 7.70 -19.94
C LYS A 84 -0.25 7.21 -18.78
N GLN A 85 -1.58 7.29 -18.92
CA GLN A 85 -2.50 6.79 -17.90
C GLN A 85 -2.43 5.25 -17.78
N VAL A 86 -2.30 4.53 -18.89
CA VAL A 86 -2.09 3.07 -18.88
C VAL A 86 -0.81 2.72 -18.11
N TYR A 87 0.32 3.36 -18.42
CA TYR A 87 1.57 3.14 -17.70
C TYR A 87 1.48 3.49 -16.21
N ALA A 88 0.79 4.58 -15.86
CA ALA A 88 0.59 4.96 -14.46
C ALA A 88 -0.23 3.92 -13.68
N ARG A 89 -1.26 3.33 -14.30
CA ARG A 89 -2.10 2.29 -13.70
C ARG A 89 -1.36 0.96 -13.56
N ALA A 90 -0.64 0.55 -14.60
CA ALA A 90 0.25 -0.60 -14.57
C ALA A 90 1.28 -0.45 -13.44
N LEU A 91 1.92 0.72 -13.32
CA LEU A 91 2.88 1.02 -12.26
C LEU A 91 2.24 0.93 -10.86
N LYS A 92 0.98 1.38 -10.70
CA LYS A 92 0.25 1.26 -9.44
C LYS A 92 0.08 -0.21 -9.02
N ARG A 93 -0.28 -1.09 -9.97
CA ARG A 93 -0.43 -2.54 -9.71
C ARG A 93 0.90 -3.17 -9.31
N VAL A 94 1.96 -2.90 -10.08
CA VAL A 94 3.32 -3.43 -9.82
C VAL A 94 3.86 -2.94 -8.48
N ASN A 95 3.69 -1.66 -8.14
CA ASN A 95 4.07 -1.15 -6.82
C ASN A 95 3.30 -1.84 -5.69
N GLY A 96 2.01 -2.14 -5.90
CA GLY A 96 1.22 -2.93 -4.95
C GLY A 96 1.83 -4.32 -4.70
N ARG A 97 2.33 -5.00 -5.73
CA ARG A 97 3.04 -6.28 -5.60
C ARG A 97 4.36 -6.13 -4.83
N LEU A 98 5.15 -5.09 -5.13
CA LEU A 98 6.39 -4.81 -4.39
C LEU A 98 6.13 -4.51 -2.91
N GLU A 99 5.06 -3.79 -2.59
CA GLU A 99 4.67 -3.54 -1.20
C GLU A 99 4.26 -4.82 -0.47
N ARG A 100 3.62 -5.78 -1.15
CA ARG A 100 3.32 -7.10 -0.56
C ARG A 100 4.61 -7.85 -0.20
N PHE A 101 5.59 -7.91 -1.10
CA PHE A 101 6.90 -8.51 -0.79
C PHE A 101 7.59 -7.83 0.41
N ARG A 102 7.54 -6.50 0.47
CA ARG A 102 8.08 -5.75 1.62
C ARG A 102 7.34 -6.04 2.91
N ALA A 103 6.02 -6.19 2.85
CA ALA A 103 5.20 -6.54 4.01
C ALA A 103 5.46 -7.96 4.49
N GLU A 104 5.62 -8.93 3.59
CA GLU A 104 6.02 -10.32 3.89
C GLU A 104 7.37 -10.35 4.60
N ARG A 105 8.40 -9.74 4.01
CA ARG A 105 9.73 -9.68 4.61
C ARG A 105 9.73 -8.99 5.98
N ARG A 106 8.97 -7.90 6.14
CA ARG A 106 8.83 -7.23 7.44
C ARG A 106 8.17 -8.14 8.48
N ARG A 107 7.13 -8.89 8.09
CA ARG A 107 6.46 -9.85 8.99
C ARG A 107 7.42 -10.93 9.46
N GLU A 108 8.22 -11.49 8.57
CA GLU A 108 9.24 -12.50 8.91
C GLU A 108 10.26 -11.96 9.93
N ILE A 109 10.79 -10.75 9.69
CA ILE A 109 11.74 -10.11 10.60
C ILE A 109 11.13 -9.87 11.98
N ILE A 110 9.88 -9.35 12.03
CA ILE A 110 9.18 -9.10 13.28
C ILE A 110 8.94 -10.41 14.04
N GLN A 111 8.54 -11.47 13.35
CA GLN A 111 8.32 -12.78 13.96
C GLN A 111 9.61 -13.36 14.54
N ALA A 112 10.73 -13.30 13.79
CA ALA A 112 12.02 -13.75 14.27
C ALA A 112 12.48 -12.97 15.52
N ASN A 113 12.39 -11.63 15.47
CA ASN A 113 12.76 -10.78 16.61
C ASN A 113 11.90 -11.06 17.85
N LEU A 114 10.60 -11.30 17.66
CA LEU A 114 9.69 -11.66 18.74
C LEU A 114 10.06 -13.01 19.37
N GLN A 115 10.37 -14.02 18.54
CA GLN A 115 10.79 -15.34 19.02
C GLN A 115 12.10 -15.23 19.82
N ASP A 116 13.08 -14.48 19.33
CA ASP A 116 14.35 -14.26 20.03
C ASP A 116 14.15 -13.51 21.36
N ALA A 117 13.28 -12.50 21.40
CA ALA A 117 12.95 -11.78 22.63
C ALA A 117 12.26 -12.68 23.65
N LEU A 118 11.33 -13.53 23.20
CA LEU A 118 10.67 -14.52 24.06
C LEU A 118 11.66 -15.54 24.60
N LYS A 119 12.61 -16.00 23.78
CA LYS A 119 13.67 -16.91 24.22
C LYS A 119 14.53 -16.27 25.31
N ARG A 120 15.05 -15.06 25.06
CA ARG A 120 15.83 -14.30 26.06
C ARG A 120 15.07 -14.09 27.37
N ARG A 121 13.76 -13.78 27.28
CA ARG A 121 12.92 -13.62 28.48
C ARG A 121 12.74 -14.93 29.25
N LYS A 122 12.64 -16.07 28.58
CA LYS A 122 12.52 -17.38 29.22
C LYS A 122 13.83 -17.83 29.84
N ASP A 123 14.95 -17.54 29.19
CA ASP A 123 16.29 -17.90 29.65
C ASP A 123 16.80 -16.96 30.76
N ALA A 124 16.21 -15.76 30.87
CA ALA A 124 16.58 -14.80 31.91
C ALA A 124 16.20 -15.30 33.29
N GLU A 125 17.20 -15.35 34.18
CA GLU A 125 17.00 -15.69 35.58
C GLU A 125 16.19 -14.57 36.28
N PRO A 126 15.17 -14.92 37.10
CA PRO A 126 14.41 -13.92 37.82
C PRO A 126 15.32 -13.07 38.72
N GLN A 127 15.42 -11.78 38.46
CA GLN A 127 16.19 -10.82 39.29
C GLN A 127 15.52 -10.50 40.63
N HIS A 128 14.37 -11.12 40.92
CA HIS A 128 13.71 -10.98 42.21
C HIS A 128 13.91 -12.24 43.05
N PRO A 129 14.01 -12.09 44.39
CA PRO A 129 14.10 -13.24 45.27
C PRO A 129 12.89 -14.17 45.05
N SER A 130 13.10 -15.46 45.29
CA SER A 130 12.01 -16.42 45.29
C SER A 130 10.92 -15.95 46.26
N PRO A 131 9.64 -15.94 45.86
CA PRO A 131 8.56 -15.69 46.78
C PRO A 131 8.59 -16.86 47.78
N GLY A 132 9.14 -16.63 48.96
CA GLY A 132 9.24 -17.65 50.01
C GLY A 132 7.86 -18.22 50.39
N ARG A 133 7.82 -19.05 51.43
CA ARG A 133 6.57 -19.67 51.88
C ARG A 133 5.54 -18.61 52.30
N THR A 134 4.52 -18.39 51.46
CA THR A 134 3.40 -17.50 51.80
C THR A 134 2.25 -18.32 52.42
N PRO A 135 1.49 -17.76 53.37
CA PRO A 135 0.25 -18.37 53.83
C PRO A 135 -0.70 -18.55 52.64
N ARG A 136 -1.37 -19.71 52.52
CA ARG A 136 -2.31 -20.04 51.42
C ARG A 136 -3.54 -19.11 51.29
N LYS A 137 -3.55 -17.96 51.97
CA LYS A 137 -4.64 -16.98 51.92
C LYS A 137 -4.55 -16.04 50.71
N GLY A 138 -3.49 -16.11 49.90
CA GLY A 138 -3.30 -15.27 48.73
C GLY A 138 -3.09 -13.79 49.10
N MET A 139 -2.81 -12.97 48.09
CA MET A 139 -2.67 -11.52 48.26
C MET A 139 -4.09 -10.91 48.35
N ARG A 140 -4.37 -10.09 49.37
CA ARG A 140 -5.60 -9.30 49.37
C ARG A 140 -5.55 -8.31 48.20
N PRO A 141 -6.51 -8.31 47.27
CA PRO A 141 -6.50 -7.35 46.18
C PRO A 141 -6.59 -5.93 46.76
N ILE A 142 -5.66 -5.06 46.37
CA ILE A 142 -5.76 -3.64 46.65
C ILE A 142 -6.63 -3.06 45.52
N PRO A 143 -7.87 -2.66 45.80
CA PRO A 143 -8.71 -2.07 44.77
C PRO A 143 -8.06 -0.79 44.24
N SER A 144 -8.13 -0.55 42.94
CA SER A 144 -7.63 0.71 42.39
C SER A 144 -8.47 1.86 42.93
N GLY A 145 -7.87 2.82 43.62
CA GLY A 145 -8.54 4.06 44.06
C GLY A 145 -8.86 5.03 42.92
N ARG A 146 -8.70 4.60 41.66
CA ARG A 146 -9.09 5.39 40.49
C ARG A 146 -10.60 5.51 40.48
N ARG A 147 -11.12 6.73 40.36
CA ARG A 147 -12.53 6.96 40.03
C ARG A 147 -12.83 6.26 38.71
N THR A 148 -13.49 5.12 38.78
CA THR A 148 -14.22 4.58 37.63
C THR A 148 -15.41 5.50 37.40
N VAL A 149 -15.54 6.00 36.17
CA VAL A 149 -16.78 6.66 35.76
C VAL A 149 -17.81 5.54 35.63
N GLU A 150 -18.54 5.28 36.71
CA GLU A 150 -19.70 4.40 36.67
C GLU A 150 -20.77 5.11 35.85
N THR A 151 -21.03 4.58 34.65
CA THR A 151 -22.15 5.06 33.83
C THR A 151 -23.44 4.57 34.47
N ASP A 152 -24.47 5.41 34.53
CA ASP A 152 -25.77 4.98 35.05
C ASP A 152 -26.23 3.73 34.26
N PRO A 153 -26.57 2.61 34.92
CA PRO A 153 -27.02 1.39 34.26
C PRO A 153 -28.16 1.62 33.24
N ARG A 154 -28.98 2.66 33.46
CA ARG A 154 -30.09 3.02 32.56
C ARG A 154 -29.63 3.70 31.27
N GLU A 155 -28.44 4.28 31.25
CA GLU A 155 -27.88 4.96 30.06
C GLU A 155 -27.06 4.02 29.17
N ILE A 156 -26.58 2.89 29.70
CA ILE A 156 -25.73 1.92 28.97
C ILE A 156 -26.38 1.49 27.65
N GLY A 157 -27.67 1.14 27.69
CA GLY A 157 -28.41 0.72 26.49
C GLY A 157 -28.51 1.84 25.45
N ARG A 158 -28.77 3.08 25.88
CA ARG A 158 -28.87 4.25 25.00
C ARG A 158 -27.53 4.56 24.34
N VAL A 159 -26.44 4.58 25.10
CA VAL A 159 -25.10 4.86 24.59
C VAL A 159 -24.64 3.74 23.64
N SER A 160 -24.91 2.48 23.98
CA SER A 160 -24.59 1.34 23.12
C SER A 160 -25.30 1.43 21.76
N GLN A 161 -26.61 1.72 21.74
CA GLN A 161 -27.35 1.88 20.49
C GLN A 161 -26.88 3.10 19.70
N PHE A 162 -26.63 4.23 20.37
CA PHE A 162 -26.13 5.43 19.72
C PHE A 162 -24.79 5.18 18.99
N VAL A 163 -23.84 4.48 19.65
CA VAL A 163 -22.55 4.15 19.03
C VAL A 163 -22.73 3.17 17.86
N LYS A 164 -23.60 2.17 18.02
CA LYS A 164 -23.92 1.20 16.97
C LYS A 164 -24.49 1.90 15.72
N ASP A 165 -25.44 2.80 15.90
CA ASP A 165 -26.07 3.56 14.81
C ASP A 165 -25.06 4.50 14.13
N ALA A 166 -24.22 5.17 14.91
CA ALA A 166 -23.16 6.03 14.38
C ALA A 166 -22.14 5.24 13.55
N GLN A 167 -21.80 4.03 13.98
CA GLN A 167 -20.90 3.14 13.24
C GLN A 167 -21.53 2.64 11.95
N ALA A 168 -22.81 2.22 11.98
CA ALA A 168 -23.55 1.81 10.79
C ALA A 168 -23.59 2.92 9.71
N ARG A 169 -23.77 4.18 10.12
CA ARG A 169 -23.72 5.35 9.21
C ARG A 169 -22.33 5.62 8.63
N ARG A 170 -21.27 5.22 9.33
CA ARG A 170 -19.90 5.39 8.87
C ARG A 170 -19.50 4.29 7.88
N ASP A 171 -20.05 3.10 8.06
CA ASP A 171 -19.72 1.91 7.26
C ASP A 171 -20.58 1.80 5.98
N SER A 172 -21.68 2.55 5.89
CA SER A 172 -22.49 2.75 4.67
C SER A 172 -21.91 3.82 3.76
#